data_AF-A0A328T8X2-F1
#
_entry.id   AF-A0A328T8X2-F1
#
_cell.length_a   1.000
_cell.length_b   1.000
_cell.length_c   1.000
_cell.angle_alpha   90.00
_cell.angle_beta   90.00
_cell.angle_gamma   90.00
#
_symmetry.space_group_name_H-M   'P 1'
#
loop_
_entity.id
_entity.type
_entity.pdbx_description
1 polymer ?
#
loop_
_entity_poly.entity_id
_entity_poly.type
_entity_poly.pdbx_seq_one_letter_code
_entity_poly.pdbx_strand_id
1 'polypeptide(L)'
;MAAEKLDESAATIYLSTDGTRIRIPRALYALLLEFRSAMSLADFRMRGLANEKAARAILQLRKKGFLVPEDDIPESSPRWVTDPPVRLFDVPVQKMEAAEAQVVVLGIPWDFGDPDAAGARRGSLAIRDASLQMLYRLSRETGRPLGWFDTDRHRFVLEGVSIADAGDVIVHHGESRSSVFGRAQNAWEVLTRDGALPVLLGGDASVAEPLIVHMQRNEPLDVIHVGRTRSGRSRSPTIGGRAWLHDVSLLPNVERVVCVGSVVPSDPFDPAKATGVSEETLSGKVTSLPVDAILKDGRWSVEPAQGAARRVHVGIDMAVMANALDGTDSGLLDYRDVRDLLCMIGRTHTIVSLDLCGLNPWHPCWNTLSMTALHLLMTALSAAKDPM
;
A
#
# COMPACT_ATOMS: atom_id res chain seq x y z
N MET A 1 -22.84 3.97 19.53
CA MET A 1 -22.80 5.40 19.19
C MET A 1 -22.50 6.17 20.47
N ALA A 2 -21.34 6.83 20.58
CA ALA A 2 -20.94 7.59 21.75
C ALA A 2 -20.96 9.09 21.43
N ALA A 3 -21.41 9.92 22.38
CA ALA A 3 -21.34 11.37 22.24
C ALA A 3 -19.92 11.85 22.54
N GLU A 4 -19.35 12.61 21.61
CA GLU A 4 -18.07 13.31 21.78
C GLU A 4 -18.21 14.49 22.75
N LYS A 5 -19.36 15.17 22.71
CA LYS A 5 -19.70 16.26 23.63
C LYS A 5 -21.18 16.19 24.01
N LEU A 6 -21.48 16.37 25.30
CA LEU A 6 -22.85 16.43 25.82
C LEU A 6 -23.07 17.78 26.51
N ASP A 7 -23.91 18.63 25.90
CA ASP A 7 -24.38 19.89 26.48
C ASP A 7 -25.76 19.68 27.17
N GLU A 8 -26.29 20.70 27.84
CA GLU A 8 -27.62 20.61 28.47
C GLU A 8 -28.75 20.29 27.48
N SER A 9 -28.70 20.88 26.28
CA SER A 9 -29.76 20.75 25.26
C SER A 9 -29.39 19.86 24.07
N ALA A 10 -28.11 19.53 23.88
CA ALA A 10 -27.62 18.86 22.67
C ALA A 10 -26.51 17.84 22.95
N ALA A 11 -26.39 16.85 22.08
CA ALA A 11 -25.27 15.93 22.00
C ALA A 11 -24.58 16.09 20.64
N THR A 12 -23.26 16.08 20.63
CA THR A 12 -22.47 15.99 19.40
C THR A 12 -21.99 14.56 19.25
N ILE A 13 -22.39 13.91 18.16
CA ILE A 13 -22.03 12.53 17.84
C ILE A 13 -20.97 12.57 16.73
N TYR A 14 -19.92 11.78 16.91
CA TYR A 14 -18.94 11.50 15.87
C TYR A 14 -19.31 10.18 15.18
N LEU A 15 -19.55 10.24 13.87
CA LEU A 15 -19.75 9.06 13.02
C LEU A 15 -18.38 8.62 12.51
N SER A 16 -17.86 7.51 13.03
CA SER A 16 -16.54 7.00 12.66
C SER A 16 -16.48 6.48 11.21
N THR A 17 -17.62 6.19 10.61
CA THR A 17 -17.75 5.62 9.25
C THR A 17 -17.38 6.60 8.14
N ASP A 18 -17.69 7.88 8.33
CA ASP A 18 -17.44 8.95 7.35
C ASP A 18 -16.67 10.15 7.96
N GLY A 19 -16.45 10.15 9.27
CA GLY A 19 -15.77 11.22 10.01
C GLY A 19 -16.67 12.43 10.31
N THR A 20 -17.99 12.32 10.06
CA THR A 20 -18.93 13.42 10.24
C THR A 20 -19.24 13.66 11.72
N ARG A 21 -19.27 14.93 12.12
CA ARG A 21 -19.81 15.35 13.42
C ARG A 21 -21.23 15.87 13.25
N ILE A 22 -22.17 15.26 13.96
CA ILE A 22 -23.58 15.68 13.94
C ILE A 22 -23.98 16.19 15.32
N ARG A 23 -24.47 17.43 15.37
CA ARG A 23 -25.07 17.99 16.59
C ARG A 23 -26.57 17.70 16.57
N ILE A 24 -27.04 16.93 17.55
CA ILE A 24 -28.46 16.57 17.70
C ILE A 24 -29.00 16.99 19.07
N PRO A 25 -30.32 17.18 19.24
CA PRO A 25 -30.91 17.42 20.55
C PRO A 25 -30.63 16.28 21.54
N ARG A 26 -30.42 16.59 22.82
CA ARG A 26 -30.09 15.59 23.85
C ARG A 26 -31.18 14.51 24.00
N ALA A 27 -32.45 14.91 23.89
CA ALA A 27 -33.57 13.97 23.89
C ALA A 27 -33.51 12.98 22.72
N LEU A 28 -33.01 13.42 21.56
CA LEU A 28 -32.85 12.55 20.40
C LEU A 28 -31.70 11.58 20.60
N TYR A 29 -30.59 12.02 21.20
CA TYR A 29 -29.48 11.15 21.55
C TYR A 29 -29.88 10.06 22.55
N ALA A 30 -30.62 10.43 23.60
CA ALA A 30 -31.16 9.47 24.57
C ALA A 30 -32.05 8.43 23.88
N LEU A 31 -32.91 8.87 22.95
CA LEU A 31 -33.75 7.97 22.16
C LEU A 31 -32.92 7.01 21.30
N LEU A 32 -31.84 7.47 20.65
CA LEU A 32 -30.96 6.61 19.85
C LEU A 32 -30.25 5.54 20.69
N LEU A 33 -29.90 5.84 21.95
CA LEU A 33 -29.26 4.87 22.85
C LEU A 33 -30.17 3.69 23.22
N GLU A 34 -31.49 3.88 23.21
CA GLU A 34 -32.46 2.78 23.43
C GLU A 34 -32.39 1.72 22.32
N PHE A 35 -31.98 2.12 21.11
CA PHE A 35 -31.83 1.24 19.94
C PHE A 35 -30.39 0.78 19.73
N ARG A 36 -29.53 0.81 20.77
CA ARG A 36 -28.17 0.23 20.71
C ARG A 36 -28.17 -1.27 20.40
N SER A 37 -29.27 -1.93 20.72
CA SER A 37 -29.57 -3.33 20.43
C SER A 37 -30.89 -3.33 19.67
N ALA A 38 -31.03 -4.23 18.69
CA ALA A 38 -32.25 -4.32 17.89
C ALA A 38 -33.47 -4.45 18.82
N MET A 39 -34.50 -3.65 18.54
CA MET A 39 -35.70 -3.57 19.37
C MET A 39 -36.91 -3.31 18.49
N SER A 40 -37.99 -4.06 18.72
CA SER A 40 -39.25 -3.83 18.02
C SER A 40 -39.96 -2.57 18.55
N LEU A 41 -40.78 -1.95 17.70
CA LEU A 41 -41.64 -0.83 18.12
C LEU A 41 -42.66 -1.23 19.20
N ALA A 42 -43.03 -2.52 19.26
CA ALA A 42 -43.93 -3.04 20.28
C ALA A 42 -43.23 -3.08 21.66
N ASP A 43 -41.98 -3.57 21.70
CA ASP A 43 -41.20 -3.63 22.94
C ASP A 43 -40.84 -2.24 23.46
N PHE A 44 -40.49 -1.32 22.55
CA PHE A 44 -40.27 0.08 22.88
C PHE A 44 -41.51 0.73 23.52
N ARG A 45 -42.71 0.39 23.01
CA ARG A 45 -43.99 0.84 23.57
C ARG A 45 -44.25 0.27 24.97
N MET A 46 -43.95 -1.01 25.19
CA MET A 46 -44.18 -1.66 26.49
C MET A 46 -43.29 -1.10 27.62
N ARG A 47 -42.16 -0.47 27.30
CA ARG A 47 -41.30 0.21 28.29
C ARG A 47 -41.88 1.55 28.82
N GLY A 48 -43.06 1.97 28.37
CA GLY A 48 -43.71 3.20 28.83
C GLY A 48 -43.08 4.49 28.26
N LEU A 49 -42.16 4.36 27.31
CA LEU A 49 -41.42 5.48 26.69
C LEU A 49 -42.10 6.05 25.43
N ALA A 50 -43.18 5.43 24.96
CA ALA A 50 -43.80 5.73 23.68
C ALA A 50 -45.08 6.57 23.82
N ASN A 51 -44.96 7.88 23.62
CA ASN A 51 -46.09 8.72 23.22
C ASN A 51 -46.13 8.86 21.68
N GLU A 52 -47.21 9.39 21.10
CA GLU A 52 -47.33 9.58 19.64
C GLU A 52 -46.16 10.38 19.04
N LYS A 53 -45.61 11.32 19.82
CA LYS A 53 -44.46 12.15 19.42
C LYS A 53 -43.18 11.30 19.28
N ALA A 54 -42.94 10.36 20.19
CA ALA A 54 -41.82 9.42 20.12
C ALA A 54 -41.96 8.46 18.92
N ALA A 55 -43.16 7.94 18.66
CA ALA A 55 -43.42 7.10 17.48
C ALA A 55 -43.12 7.84 16.17
N ARG A 56 -43.54 9.12 16.07
CA ARG A 56 -43.26 9.97 14.91
C ARG A 56 -41.76 10.27 14.77
N ALA A 57 -41.06 10.49 15.88
CA ALA A 57 -39.61 10.70 15.89
C ALA A 57 -38.86 9.45 15.39
N ILE A 58 -39.26 8.24 15.81
CA ILE A 58 -38.64 6.99 15.36
C ILE A 58 -38.82 6.80 13.85
N LEU A 59 -40.03 7.07 13.31
CA LEU A 59 -40.27 7.02 11.86
C LEU A 59 -39.39 8.04 11.10
N GLN A 60 -39.20 9.24 11.64
CA GLN A 60 -38.30 10.23 11.04
C GLN A 60 -36.83 9.82 11.13
N LEU A 61 -36.39 9.25 12.24
CA LEU A 61 -35.04 8.72 12.41
C LEU A 61 -34.74 7.61 11.40
N ARG A 62 -35.70 6.68 11.21
CA ARG A 62 -35.61 5.64 10.18
C ARG A 62 -35.52 6.24 8.78
N LYS A 63 -36.39 7.20 8.45
CA LYS A 63 -36.36 7.89 7.14
C LYS A 63 -35.04 8.61 6.87
N LYS A 64 -34.38 9.11 7.92
CA LYS A 64 -33.09 9.79 7.85
C LYS A 64 -31.88 8.84 7.96
N GLY A 65 -32.10 7.52 8.09
CA GLY A 65 -31.03 6.52 8.17
C GLY A 65 -30.32 6.42 9.53
N PHE A 66 -30.84 7.06 10.59
CA PHE A 66 -30.27 6.92 11.94
C PHE A 66 -30.68 5.62 12.63
N LEU A 67 -31.80 5.02 12.20
CA LEU A 67 -32.28 3.72 12.64
C LEU A 67 -32.52 2.87 11.40
N VAL A 68 -32.03 1.65 11.43
CA VAL A 68 -32.08 0.72 10.30
C VAL A 68 -32.63 -0.62 10.81
N PRO A 69 -33.41 -1.37 10.00
CA PRO A 69 -33.80 -2.71 10.37
C PRO A 69 -32.57 -3.58 10.63
N GLU A 70 -32.67 -4.54 11.54
CA GLU A 70 -31.55 -5.42 11.90
C GLU A 70 -31.02 -6.20 10.68
N ASP A 71 -31.92 -6.60 9.79
CA ASP A 71 -31.59 -7.32 8.55
C ASP A 71 -31.15 -6.41 7.39
N ASP A 72 -31.24 -5.08 7.57
CA ASP A 72 -31.03 -4.07 6.54
C ASP A 72 -30.13 -2.95 7.09
N ILE A 73 -29.08 -3.35 7.81
CA ILE A 73 -28.00 -2.45 8.20
C ILE A 73 -27.31 -2.05 6.88
N PRO A 74 -27.43 -0.78 6.43
CA PRO A 74 -26.76 -0.36 5.22
C PRO A 74 -25.28 -0.61 5.42
N GLU A 75 -24.64 -1.24 4.44
CA GLU A 75 -23.21 -1.12 4.32
C GLU A 75 -22.94 0.38 4.20
N SER A 76 -22.51 1.02 5.29
CA SER A 76 -21.97 2.36 5.18
C SER A 76 -20.85 2.23 4.17
N SER A 77 -20.91 2.93 3.03
CA SER A 77 -19.81 2.91 2.06
C SER A 77 -18.56 3.29 2.85
N PRO A 78 -17.69 2.33 3.17
CA PRO A 78 -16.74 2.58 4.23
C PRO A 78 -15.78 3.61 3.65
N ARG A 79 -15.49 4.67 4.42
CA ARG A 79 -14.39 5.52 4.04
C ARG A 79 -13.12 4.64 4.10
N TRP A 80 -12.63 4.22 2.94
CA TRP A 80 -11.45 3.36 2.86
C TRP A 80 -10.17 4.17 2.98
N VAL A 81 -10.19 5.41 2.48
CA VAL A 81 -9.01 6.26 2.38
C VAL A 81 -9.19 7.62 3.05
N THR A 82 -8.08 8.20 3.48
CA THR A 82 -7.99 9.56 4.00
C THR A 82 -7.06 10.40 3.13
N ASP A 83 -7.36 11.70 3.06
CA ASP A 83 -6.51 12.64 2.35
C ASP A 83 -5.28 12.97 3.20
N PRO A 84 -4.05 12.76 2.67
CA PRO A 84 -2.84 13.25 3.29
C PRO A 84 -2.73 14.79 3.12
N PRO A 85 -1.96 15.47 3.99
CA PRO A 85 -1.70 16.91 3.86
C PRO A 85 -1.07 17.34 2.53
N VAL A 86 -0.28 16.46 1.91
CA VAL A 86 0.44 16.66 0.65
C VAL A 86 0.36 15.39 -0.19
N ARG A 87 0.40 15.51 -1.52
CA ARG A 87 0.33 14.40 -2.50
C ARG A 87 1.70 14.10 -3.09
N LEU A 88 1.89 12.88 -3.57
CA LEU A 88 3.14 12.51 -4.26
C LEU A 88 3.40 13.45 -5.45
N PHE A 89 4.56 14.08 -5.52
CA PHE A 89 4.97 15.08 -6.51
C PHE A 89 4.00 16.27 -6.69
N ASP A 90 3.12 16.54 -5.72
CA ASP A 90 2.01 17.50 -5.86
C ASP A 90 1.04 17.17 -7.03
N VAL A 91 0.82 15.87 -7.28
CA VAL A 91 -0.12 15.41 -8.32
C VAL A 91 -1.59 15.66 -7.93
N PRO A 92 -2.51 15.69 -8.91
CA PRO A 92 -3.94 15.79 -8.65
C PRO A 92 -4.48 14.70 -7.71
N VAL A 93 -5.53 15.06 -6.96
CA VAL A 93 -6.26 14.12 -6.11
C VAL A 93 -6.99 13.08 -6.96
N GLN A 94 -6.86 11.81 -6.59
CA GLN A 94 -7.70 10.73 -7.08
C GLN A 94 -8.85 10.49 -6.10
N LYS A 95 -10.08 10.54 -6.59
CA LYS A 95 -11.26 10.15 -5.80
C LYS A 95 -11.40 8.63 -5.79
N MET A 96 -12.22 8.11 -4.88
CA MET A 96 -12.52 6.68 -4.82
C MET A 96 -13.52 6.29 -5.92
N GLU A 97 -13.06 6.39 -7.16
CA GLU A 97 -13.70 6.02 -8.41
C GLU A 97 -12.63 5.49 -9.38
N ALA A 98 -13.02 4.99 -10.55
CA ALA A 98 -12.07 4.50 -11.54
C ALA A 98 -11.09 5.61 -11.92
N ALA A 99 -9.79 5.31 -11.90
CA ALA A 99 -8.77 6.31 -12.21
C ALA A 99 -8.68 6.54 -13.72
N GLU A 100 -8.89 7.78 -14.15
CA GLU A 100 -8.62 8.22 -15.53
C GLU A 100 -7.11 8.41 -15.79
N ALA A 101 -6.33 8.58 -14.72
CA ALA A 101 -4.88 8.70 -14.79
C ALA A 101 -4.20 7.37 -15.14
N GLN A 102 -3.07 7.43 -15.84
CA GLN A 102 -2.30 6.23 -16.21
C GLN A 102 -1.60 5.57 -15.03
N VAL A 103 -1.39 6.31 -13.93
CA VAL A 103 -0.79 5.86 -12.68
C VAL A 103 -1.65 6.34 -11.52
N VAL A 104 -1.97 5.45 -10.58
CA VAL A 104 -2.71 5.78 -9.37
C VAL A 104 -1.93 5.36 -8.13
N VAL A 105 -1.78 6.30 -7.20
CA VAL A 105 -1.01 6.11 -5.97
C VAL A 105 -1.93 5.89 -4.78
N LEU A 106 -1.62 4.92 -3.92
CA LEU A 106 -2.28 4.71 -2.63
C LEU A 106 -1.24 4.37 -1.57
N GLY A 107 -1.26 5.04 -0.43
CA GLY A 107 -0.40 4.71 0.69
C GLY A 107 -1.07 3.76 1.68
N ILE A 108 -0.27 2.94 2.36
CA ILE A 108 -0.73 2.10 3.47
C ILE A 108 0.16 2.36 4.69
N PRO A 109 -0.29 3.19 5.66
CA PRO A 109 0.50 3.52 6.85
C PRO A 109 0.47 2.38 7.89
N TRP A 110 1.13 1.26 7.59
CA TRP A 110 1.15 0.03 8.39
C TRP A 110 2.58 -0.51 8.57
N ASP A 111 2.99 -0.83 9.79
CA ASP A 111 4.32 -1.38 10.09
C ASP A 111 4.29 -2.50 11.17
N PHE A 112 3.18 -3.24 11.26
CA PHE A 112 3.02 -4.33 12.22
C PHE A 112 3.33 -5.72 11.64
N GLY A 113 3.69 -5.81 10.36
CA GLY A 113 4.09 -7.03 9.68
C GLY A 113 5.57 -7.37 9.82
N ASP A 114 6.41 -6.39 10.13
CA ASP A 114 7.83 -6.60 10.43
C ASP A 114 8.22 -5.93 11.77
N PRO A 115 8.70 -6.70 12.77
CA PRO A 115 9.18 -6.17 14.05
C PRO A 115 10.27 -5.10 13.93
N ASP A 116 11.09 -5.14 12.89
CA ASP A 116 12.20 -4.19 12.69
C ASP A 116 11.74 -2.91 11.94
N ALA A 117 10.51 -2.87 11.43
CA ALA A 117 10.00 -1.77 10.61
C ALA A 117 9.25 -0.68 11.40
N ALA A 118 9.34 -0.68 12.73
CA ALA A 118 8.67 0.31 13.57
C ALA A 118 8.99 1.75 13.13
N GLY A 119 7.94 2.51 12.77
CA GLY A 119 8.05 3.87 12.23
C GLY A 119 7.78 3.95 10.73
N ALA A 120 7.87 2.84 9.98
CA ALA A 120 7.60 2.81 8.54
C ALA A 120 6.14 3.17 8.19
N ARG A 121 5.21 3.10 9.16
CA ARG A 121 3.85 3.65 9.01
C ARG A 121 3.82 5.15 8.69
N ARG A 122 4.91 5.89 8.96
CA ARG A 122 5.08 7.31 8.59
C ARG A 122 5.63 7.50 7.18
N GLY A 123 6.08 6.42 6.54
CA GLY A 123 6.74 6.45 5.24
C GLY A 123 5.87 7.05 4.14
N SER A 124 4.58 6.71 4.05
CA SER A 124 3.69 7.21 2.99
C SER A 124 3.63 8.74 2.98
N LEU A 125 3.43 9.37 4.14
CA LEU A 125 3.42 10.83 4.28
C LEU A 125 4.80 11.43 4.01
N ALA A 126 5.85 10.81 4.56
CA ALA A 126 7.20 11.36 4.47
C ALA A 126 7.76 11.31 3.03
N ILE A 127 7.44 10.26 2.27
CA ILE A 127 7.74 10.17 0.83
C ILE A 127 7.06 11.30 0.06
N ARG A 128 5.77 11.55 0.33
CA ARG A 128 5.03 12.63 -0.32
C ARG A 128 5.62 14.00 0.00
N ASP A 129 5.98 14.25 1.26
CA ASP A 129 6.61 15.51 1.65
C ASP A 129 7.97 15.71 0.95
N ALA A 130 8.83 14.69 0.95
CA ALA A 130 10.11 14.75 0.24
C ALA A 130 9.93 14.98 -1.27
N SER A 131 8.88 14.40 -1.86
CA SER A 131 8.60 14.49 -3.30
C SER A 131 8.27 15.89 -3.81
N LEU A 132 7.97 16.85 -2.93
CA LEU A 132 7.72 18.25 -3.29
C LEU A 132 8.95 18.95 -3.87
N GLN A 133 10.14 18.36 -3.74
CA GLN A 133 11.34 18.83 -4.44
C GLN A 133 11.31 18.51 -5.95
N MET A 134 10.40 17.64 -6.39
CA MET A 134 10.33 17.08 -7.74
C MET A 134 8.92 17.24 -8.32
N LEU A 135 8.41 18.47 -8.34
CA LEU A 135 7.02 18.76 -8.67
C LEU A 135 6.59 18.23 -10.05
N TYR A 136 5.41 17.64 -10.08
CA TYR A 136 4.67 17.29 -11.27
C TYR A 136 4.18 18.56 -11.97
N ARG A 137 4.52 18.72 -13.26
CA ARG A 137 4.18 19.93 -14.02
C ARG A 137 3.43 19.57 -15.29
N LEU A 138 2.47 20.44 -15.64
CA LEU A 138 1.69 20.33 -16.87
C LEU A 138 2.14 21.40 -17.87
N SER A 139 2.14 21.03 -19.15
CA SER A 139 2.25 21.98 -20.25
C SER A 139 1.04 22.91 -20.24
N ARG A 140 1.28 24.22 -20.31
CA ARG A 140 0.20 25.21 -20.40
C ARG A 140 -0.57 25.14 -21.72
N GLU A 141 0.08 24.66 -22.78
CA GLU A 141 -0.51 24.59 -24.12
C GLU A 141 -1.34 23.33 -24.32
N THR A 142 -0.81 22.17 -23.88
CA THR A 142 -1.43 20.87 -24.16
C THR A 142 -2.16 20.27 -22.95
N GLY A 143 -1.96 20.83 -21.75
CA GLY A 143 -2.44 20.24 -20.49
C GLY A 143 -1.76 18.92 -20.13
N ARG A 144 -0.77 18.46 -20.90
CA ARG A 144 -0.12 17.17 -20.69
C ARG A 144 1.05 17.28 -19.72
N PRO A 145 1.37 16.20 -18.99
CA PRO A 145 2.53 16.14 -18.10
C PRO A 145 3.84 16.39 -18.85
N LEU A 146 4.71 17.23 -18.28
CA LEU A 146 6.03 17.57 -18.85
C LEU A 146 7.11 16.51 -18.54
N GLY A 147 6.82 15.55 -17.66
CA GLY A 147 7.82 14.61 -17.18
C GLY A 147 8.95 15.25 -16.37
N TRP A 148 10.04 14.51 -16.19
CA TRP A 148 11.25 14.96 -15.49
C TRP A 148 12.48 14.68 -16.35
N PHE A 149 13.53 15.49 -16.19
CA PHE A 149 14.82 15.19 -16.79
C PHE A 149 15.58 14.23 -15.87
N ASP A 150 15.84 13.03 -16.37
CA ASP A 150 16.66 12.02 -15.70
C ASP A 150 18.13 12.26 -16.07
N THR A 151 18.91 12.71 -15.08
CA THR A 151 20.33 13.02 -15.26
C THR A 151 21.17 11.78 -15.54
N ASP A 152 20.84 10.63 -14.94
CA ASP A 152 21.61 9.40 -15.14
C ASP A 152 21.41 8.82 -16.53
N ARG A 153 20.18 8.94 -17.05
CA ARG A 153 19.79 8.45 -18.38
C ARG A 153 19.88 9.53 -19.47
N HIS A 154 20.25 10.76 -19.11
CA HIS A 154 20.37 11.92 -20.00
C HIS A 154 19.16 12.14 -20.92
N ARG A 155 17.94 11.95 -20.41
CA ARG A 155 16.69 12.12 -21.19
C ARG A 155 15.53 12.58 -20.32
N PHE A 156 14.49 13.10 -20.96
CA PHE A 156 13.20 13.25 -20.30
C PHE A 156 12.51 11.89 -20.14
N VAL A 157 11.82 11.72 -19.02
CA VAL A 157 11.10 10.51 -18.66
C VAL A 157 9.71 10.86 -18.17
N LEU A 158 8.75 9.95 -18.36
CA LEU A 158 7.35 10.13 -17.98
C LEU A 158 6.67 11.34 -18.65
N GLU A 159 7.15 11.79 -19.80
CA GLU A 159 6.47 12.81 -20.61
C GLU A 159 5.08 12.30 -21.03
N GLY A 160 4.06 13.12 -20.81
CA GLY A 160 2.68 12.75 -21.10
C GLY A 160 2.05 11.75 -20.12
N VAL A 161 2.78 11.20 -19.15
CA VAL A 161 2.27 10.19 -18.21
C VAL A 161 1.47 10.85 -17.08
N SER A 162 0.17 10.60 -17.05
CA SER A 162 -0.72 11.14 -16.01
C SER A 162 -0.65 10.34 -14.72
N ILE A 163 -0.51 11.05 -13.59
CA ILE A 163 -0.41 10.48 -12.25
C ILE A 163 -1.46 11.15 -11.34
N ALA A 164 -2.15 10.36 -10.52
CA ALA A 164 -3.06 10.86 -9.49
C ALA A 164 -2.87 10.09 -8.17
N ASP A 165 -3.16 10.72 -7.03
CA ASP A 165 -2.91 10.15 -5.70
C ASP A 165 -4.21 10.08 -4.88
N ALA A 166 -4.57 8.85 -4.47
CA ALA A 166 -5.82 8.49 -3.79
C ALA A 166 -5.73 8.59 -2.27
N GLY A 167 -4.54 8.89 -1.73
CA GLY A 167 -4.31 9.14 -0.32
C GLY A 167 -3.90 7.88 0.40
N ASP A 168 -4.27 7.77 1.68
CA ASP A 168 -3.84 6.66 2.52
C ASP A 168 -5.02 5.81 2.93
N VAL A 169 -4.86 4.48 2.88
CA VAL A 169 -5.78 3.56 3.54
C VAL A 169 -5.87 3.94 5.01
N ILE A 170 -7.09 4.12 5.51
CA ILE A 170 -7.32 4.44 6.92
C ILE A 170 -6.82 3.27 7.76
N VAL A 171 -6.11 3.51 8.86
CA VAL A 171 -5.71 2.44 9.79
C VAL A 171 -6.20 2.83 11.17
N HIS A 172 -7.06 2.01 11.77
CA HIS A 172 -7.55 2.24 13.12
C HIS A 172 -6.63 1.59 14.16
N HIS A 173 -6.59 2.18 15.35
CA HIS A 173 -5.81 1.61 16.45
C HIS A 173 -6.35 0.24 16.85
N GLY A 174 -5.46 -0.75 16.94
CA GLY A 174 -5.82 -2.13 17.32
C GLY A 174 -6.55 -2.92 16.22
N GLU A 175 -6.65 -2.37 15.01
CA GLU A 175 -7.29 -3.05 13.88
C GLU A 175 -6.46 -4.24 13.38
N SER A 176 -7.13 -5.31 12.94
CA SER A 176 -6.45 -6.47 12.37
C SER A 176 -5.86 -6.19 11.00
N ARG A 177 -4.77 -6.89 10.67
CA ARG A 177 -4.16 -6.91 9.32
C ARG A 177 -5.20 -7.17 8.24
N SER A 178 -6.03 -8.20 8.44
CA SER A 178 -7.06 -8.61 7.48
C SER A 178 -8.05 -7.49 7.14
N SER A 179 -8.45 -6.68 8.12
CA SER A 179 -9.38 -5.56 7.91
C SER A 179 -8.73 -4.43 7.12
N VAL A 180 -7.49 -4.05 7.49
CA VAL A 180 -6.73 -3.01 6.76
C VAL A 180 -6.46 -3.44 5.32
N PHE A 181 -6.00 -4.68 5.14
CA PHE A 181 -5.61 -5.20 3.82
C PHE A 181 -6.85 -5.46 2.94
N GLY A 182 -7.97 -5.86 3.53
CA GLY A 182 -9.26 -5.94 2.83
C GLY A 182 -9.73 -4.57 2.33
N ARG A 183 -9.59 -3.50 3.14
CA ARG A 183 -9.91 -2.14 2.69
C ARG A 183 -8.98 -1.65 1.58
N ALA A 184 -7.70 -1.99 1.64
CA ALA A 184 -6.76 -1.71 0.55
C ALA A 184 -7.16 -2.41 -0.76
N GLN A 185 -7.53 -3.70 -0.69
CA GLN A 185 -8.00 -4.45 -1.86
C GLN A 185 -9.29 -3.86 -2.47
N ASN A 186 -10.23 -3.44 -1.62
CA ASN A 186 -11.45 -2.78 -2.08
C ASN A 186 -11.15 -1.44 -2.78
N ALA A 187 -10.20 -0.67 -2.26
CA ALA A 187 -9.73 0.55 -2.92
C ALA A 187 -9.10 0.22 -4.28
N TRP A 188 -8.23 -0.78 -4.37
CA TRP A 188 -7.60 -1.16 -5.64
C TRP A 188 -8.59 -1.62 -6.70
N GLU A 189 -9.62 -2.39 -6.31
CA GLU A 189 -10.71 -2.82 -7.19
C GLU A 189 -11.42 -1.64 -7.87
N VAL A 190 -11.61 -0.53 -7.14
CA VAL A 190 -12.22 0.68 -7.70
C VAL A 190 -11.21 1.47 -8.52
N LEU A 191 -10.04 1.75 -7.97
CA LEU A 191 -9.05 2.66 -8.56
C LEU A 191 -8.47 2.13 -9.89
N THR A 192 -8.31 0.83 -10.04
CA THR A 192 -7.62 0.23 -11.19
C THR A 192 -8.56 -0.28 -12.29
N ARG A 193 -9.87 -0.02 -12.18
CA ARG A 193 -10.90 -0.57 -13.08
C ARG A 193 -10.67 -0.25 -14.56
N ASP A 194 -10.06 0.89 -14.87
CA ASP A 194 -9.75 1.32 -16.24
C ASP A 194 -8.28 1.07 -16.65
N GLY A 195 -7.55 0.22 -15.90
CA GLY A 195 -6.19 -0.21 -16.26
C GLY A 195 -5.07 0.75 -15.83
N ALA A 196 -5.35 1.65 -14.89
CA ALA A 196 -4.31 2.48 -14.27
C ALA A 196 -3.25 1.60 -13.59
N LEU A 197 -1.97 2.00 -13.67
CA LEU A 197 -0.87 1.33 -12.96
C LEU A 197 -0.96 1.67 -11.46
N PRO A 198 -1.22 0.70 -10.58
CA PRO A 198 -1.24 0.94 -9.15
C PRO A 198 0.18 1.06 -8.58
N VAL A 199 0.38 2.06 -7.74
CA VAL A 199 1.63 2.34 -7.01
C VAL A 199 1.31 2.46 -5.53
N LEU A 200 1.91 1.59 -4.73
CA LEU A 200 1.74 1.60 -3.30
C LEU A 200 2.88 2.36 -2.60
N LEU A 201 2.56 3.17 -1.60
CA LEU A 201 3.55 3.90 -0.80
C LEU A 201 3.53 3.56 0.70
N GLY A 202 4.72 3.45 1.27
CA GLY A 202 4.96 3.43 2.70
C GLY A 202 4.66 2.09 3.37
N GLY A 203 4.71 2.11 4.70
CA GLY A 203 4.56 0.90 5.51
C GLY A 203 5.78 -0.01 5.46
N ASP A 204 5.68 -1.15 6.15
CA ASP A 204 6.65 -2.24 6.06
C ASP A 204 6.45 -3.06 4.77
N ALA A 205 7.39 -3.96 4.45
CA ALA A 205 7.30 -4.77 3.22
C ALA A 205 6.01 -5.61 3.09
N SER A 206 5.30 -5.87 4.20
CA SER A 206 4.10 -6.68 4.17
C SER A 206 2.89 -5.98 3.55
N VAL A 207 2.93 -4.66 3.38
CA VAL A 207 1.87 -3.89 2.72
C VAL A 207 1.78 -4.13 1.22
N ALA A 208 2.77 -4.78 0.61
CA ALA A 208 2.72 -5.21 -0.79
C ALA A 208 1.65 -6.30 -1.02
N GLU A 209 1.37 -7.14 -0.02
CA GLU A 209 0.46 -8.27 -0.11
C GLU A 209 -0.93 -7.93 -0.69
N PRO A 210 -1.70 -6.94 -0.16
CA PRO A 210 -3.02 -6.62 -0.71
C PRO A 210 -2.97 -6.19 -2.18
N LEU A 211 -1.90 -5.54 -2.63
CA LEU A 211 -1.73 -5.18 -4.03
C LEU A 211 -1.41 -6.41 -4.89
N ILE A 212 -0.51 -7.29 -4.43
CA ILE A 212 -0.19 -8.55 -5.14
C ILE A 212 -1.42 -9.45 -5.25
N VAL A 213 -2.19 -9.60 -4.16
CA VAL A 213 -3.44 -10.37 -4.14
C VAL A 213 -4.43 -9.83 -5.18
N HIS A 214 -4.54 -8.52 -5.32
CA HIS A 214 -5.37 -7.85 -6.33
C HIS A 214 -4.87 -8.13 -7.75
N MET A 215 -3.57 -7.95 -8.00
CA MET A 215 -3.00 -7.99 -9.34
C MET A 215 -2.89 -9.39 -9.96
N GLN A 216 -2.88 -10.44 -9.13
CA GLN A 216 -2.86 -11.84 -9.59
C GLN A 216 -4.25 -12.42 -9.89
N ARG A 217 -5.35 -11.71 -9.59
CA ARG A 217 -6.72 -12.30 -9.66
C ARG A 217 -7.07 -12.92 -11.02
N ASN A 218 -6.67 -12.29 -12.10
CA ASN A 218 -7.13 -12.65 -13.46
C ASN A 218 -6.04 -13.24 -14.35
N GLU A 219 -4.78 -12.98 -14.05
CA GLU A 219 -3.66 -13.31 -14.94
C GLU A 219 -2.42 -13.71 -14.12
N PRO A 220 -1.55 -14.59 -14.66
CA PRO A 220 -0.27 -14.91 -14.04
C PRO A 220 0.55 -13.67 -13.67
N LEU A 221 1.24 -13.77 -12.54
CA LEU A 221 2.05 -12.70 -11.97
C LEU A 221 3.35 -13.25 -11.41
N ASP A 222 4.45 -12.64 -11.80
CA ASP A 222 5.73 -12.79 -11.11
C ASP A 222 5.92 -11.65 -10.11
N VAL A 223 6.48 -11.95 -8.94
CA VAL A 223 6.77 -10.97 -7.89
C VAL A 223 8.28 -10.79 -7.80
N ILE A 224 8.76 -9.56 -7.98
CA ILE A 224 10.16 -9.20 -7.75
C ILE A 224 10.20 -8.26 -6.56
N HIS A 225 10.85 -8.69 -5.48
CA HIS A 225 11.02 -7.94 -4.26
C HIS A 225 12.50 -7.58 -4.09
N VAL A 226 12.82 -6.30 -4.25
CA VAL A 226 14.14 -5.74 -3.94
C VAL A 226 14.13 -5.33 -2.49
N GLY A 227 14.70 -6.16 -1.61
CA GLY A 227 14.52 -6.02 -0.18
C GLY A 227 15.36 -7.00 0.62
N ARG A 228 15.58 -6.70 1.90
CA ARG A 228 16.30 -7.63 2.78
C ARG A 228 15.35 -8.72 3.25
N THR A 229 15.64 -9.98 2.93
CA THR A 229 15.02 -11.10 3.66
C THR A 229 15.82 -11.40 4.92
N ARG A 230 15.86 -10.50 5.92
CA ARG A 230 16.72 -10.73 7.09
C ARG A 230 16.19 -11.91 7.93
N SER A 231 17.02 -12.94 8.08
CA SER A 231 16.74 -14.12 8.89
C SER A 231 16.92 -13.82 10.38
N GLY A 232 15.92 -13.20 11.02
CA GLY A 232 15.92 -13.04 12.47
C GLY A 232 15.36 -14.28 13.17
N ARG A 233 16.21 -15.24 13.57
CA ARG A 233 16.05 -16.35 14.58
C ARG A 233 14.75 -17.18 14.63
N SER A 234 13.72 -16.85 13.87
CA SER A 234 12.43 -17.52 13.82
C SER A 234 12.49 -18.56 12.71
N ARG A 235 12.49 -19.83 13.10
CA ARG A 235 12.28 -20.97 12.18
C ARG A 235 10.81 -21.09 11.77
N SER A 236 9.95 -20.15 12.16
CA SER A 236 8.53 -20.19 11.84
C SER A 236 8.29 -19.48 10.50
N PRO A 237 7.76 -20.16 9.46
CA PRO A 237 7.38 -19.53 8.20
C PRO A 237 6.27 -18.47 8.37
N THR A 238 5.61 -18.43 9.53
CA THR A 238 4.47 -17.57 9.87
C THR A 238 4.81 -16.40 10.80
N ILE A 239 6.05 -16.24 11.27
CA ILE A 239 6.43 -15.18 12.22
C ILE A 239 7.74 -14.53 11.76
N GLY A 240 7.65 -13.27 11.32
CA GLY A 240 8.77 -12.41 10.92
C GLY A 240 8.59 -11.78 9.53
N GLY A 241 9.47 -10.84 9.15
CA GLY A 241 9.40 -10.05 7.91
C GLY A 241 9.36 -10.82 6.58
N ARG A 242 9.43 -12.17 6.59
CA ARG A 242 9.27 -13.05 5.41
C ARG A 242 7.90 -13.74 5.31
N ALA A 243 7.04 -13.62 6.33
CA ALA A 243 5.74 -14.32 6.34
C ALA A 243 4.89 -13.94 5.12
N TRP A 244 4.88 -12.65 4.76
CA TRP A 244 4.15 -12.16 3.60
C TRP A 244 4.66 -12.74 2.27
N LEU A 245 5.99 -12.90 2.10
CA LEU A 245 6.58 -13.50 0.89
C LEU A 245 6.16 -14.96 0.72
N HIS A 246 6.09 -15.70 1.83
CA HIS A 246 5.56 -17.04 1.83
C HIS A 246 4.08 -17.05 1.43
N ASP A 247 3.26 -16.19 2.05
CA ASP A 247 1.82 -16.14 1.82
C ASP A 247 1.48 -15.74 0.37
N VAL A 248 2.20 -14.78 -0.23
CA VAL A 248 2.03 -14.43 -1.65
C VAL A 248 2.48 -15.55 -2.59
N SER A 249 3.48 -16.35 -2.21
CA SER A 249 3.93 -17.50 -3.03
C SER A 249 2.87 -18.60 -3.12
N LEU A 250 1.97 -18.68 -2.14
CA LEU A 250 0.87 -19.66 -2.13
C LEU A 250 -0.32 -19.22 -3.01
N LEU A 251 -0.33 -17.98 -3.50
CA LEU A 251 -1.40 -17.50 -4.37
C LEU A 251 -1.41 -18.28 -5.71
N PRO A 252 -2.60 -18.60 -6.25
CA PRO A 252 -2.73 -19.53 -7.37
C PRO A 252 -2.04 -19.04 -8.64
N ASN A 253 -2.14 -17.75 -8.95
CA ASN A 253 -1.57 -17.16 -10.16
C ASN A 253 -0.22 -16.47 -9.91
N VAL A 254 0.33 -16.54 -8.70
CA VAL A 254 1.73 -16.15 -8.46
C VAL A 254 2.62 -17.31 -8.87
N GLU A 255 3.35 -17.15 -9.97
CA GLU A 255 4.18 -18.22 -10.52
C GLU A 255 5.55 -18.25 -9.85
N ARG A 256 6.14 -17.08 -9.59
CA ARG A 256 7.49 -16.93 -9.02
C ARG A 256 7.57 -15.73 -8.10
N VAL A 257 8.39 -15.85 -7.06
CA VAL A 257 8.73 -14.76 -6.14
C VAL A 257 10.24 -14.66 -6.04
N VAL A 258 10.79 -13.51 -6.39
CA VAL A 258 12.24 -13.32 -6.49
C VAL A 258 12.68 -12.21 -5.56
N CYS A 259 13.54 -12.59 -4.62
CA CYS A 259 14.07 -11.69 -3.62
C CYS A 259 15.47 -11.26 -4.03
N VAL A 260 15.68 -9.95 -4.18
CA VAL A 260 16.96 -9.35 -4.58
C VAL A 260 17.54 -8.54 -3.42
N GLY A 261 18.82 -8.75 -3.11
CA GLY A 261 19.52 -8.09 -1.99
C GLY A 261 19.66 -8.94 -0.73
N SER A 262 19.22 -10.20 -0.79
CA SER A 262 19.42 -11.18 0.29
C SER A 262 20.77 -11.86 0.19
N VAL A 263 21.76 -11.39 0.94
CA VAL A 263 22.92 -12.21 1.27
C VAL A 263 22.56 -13.02 2.52
N VAL A 264 22.27 -14.31 2.35
CA VAL A 264 22.16 -15.23 3.49
C VAL A 264 23.54 -15.24 4.16
N PRO A 265 23.68 -14.91 5.46
CA PRO A 265 24.94 -15.13 6.14
C PRO A 265 25.30 -16.61 6.00
N SER A 266 26.53 -16.91 5.58
CA SER A 266 27.05 -18.27 5.53
C SER A 266 26.70 -19.00 6.82
N ASP A 267 26.02 -20.14 6.74
CA ASP A 267 25.80 -20.99 7.91
C ASP A 267 27.18 -21.42 8.44
N PRO A 268 27.57 -21.05 9.66
CA PRO A 268 28.88 -21.42 10.19
C PRO A 268 29.04 -22.94 10.35
N PHE A 269 27.95 -23.72 10.25
CA PHE A 269 27.95 -25.19 10.28
C PHE A 269 27.78 -25.85 8.90
N ASP A 270 27.47 -25.08 7.85
CA ASP A 270 27.34 -25.57 6.48
C ASP A 270 27.88 -24.53 5.47
N PRO A 271 29.22 -24.39 5.36
CA PRO A 271 29.86 -23.44 4.45
C PRO A 271 29.60 -23.74 2.97
N ALA A 272 29.04 -24.91 2.61
CA ALA A 272 28.67 -25.24 1.23
C ALA A 272 27.39 -24.51 0.77
N LYS A 273 26.58 -23.96 1.69
CA LYS A 273 25.42 -23.09 1.39
C LYS A 273 25.78 -21.61 1.18
N ALA A 274 27.06 -21.27 1.19
CA ALA A 274 27.57 -19.91 0.98
C ALA A 274 27.52 -19.43 -0.49
N THR A 275 26.85 -20.15 -1.40
CA THR A 275 26.85 -19.87 -2.85
C THR A 275 25.91 -18.72 -3.27
N GLY A 276 25.30 -17.99 -2.33
CA GLY A 276 24.49 -16.81 -2.63
C GLY A 276 23.13 -17.10 -3.26
N VAL A 277 22.80 -18.36 -3.57
CA VAL A 277 21.50 -18.79 -4.05
C VAL A 277 20.93 -19.76 -3.02
N SER A 278 19.90 -19.34 -2.30
CA SER A 278 19.16 -20.23 -1.40
C SER A 278 17.77 -20.48 -1.96
N GLU A 279 17.50 -21.75 -2.26
CA GLU A 279 16.22 -22.40 -2.55
C GLU A 279 15.87 -23.26 -1.31
N GLU A 280 14.66 -23.49 -0.82
CA GLU A 280 13.27 -23.31 -1.29
C GLU A 280 12.42 -22.92 -0.05
N THR A 281 11.42 -22.06 -0.19
CA THR A 281 10.26 -22.10 0.73
C THR A 281 9.47 -23.39 0.51
N LEU A 282 8.58 -23.78 1.43
CA LEU A 282 7.70 -24.96 1.28
C LEU A 282 6.93 -25.00 -0.05
N SER A 283 6.76 -23.85 -0.73
CA SER A 283 6.12 -23.71 -2.03
C SER A 283 7.00 -23.97 -3.25
N GLY A 284 8.35 -23.97 -3.12
CA GLY A 284 9.29 -24.11 -4.25
C GLY A 284 9.31 -22.92 -5.23
N LYS A 285 8.51 -21.86 -5.00
CA LYS A 285 8.36 -20.71 -5.92
C LYS A 285 9.21 -19.49 -5.55
N VAL A 286 9.86 -19.50 -4.38
CA VAL A 286 10.64 -18.35 -3.88
C VAL A 286 12.12 -18.58 -4.12
N THR A 287 12.76 -17.67 -4.83
CA THR A 287 14.21 -17.69 -5.11
C THR A 287 14.85 -16.41 -4.58
N SER A 288 15.97 -16.54 -3.86
CA SER A 288 16.79 -15.39 -3.45
C SER A 288 18.05 -15.31 -4.31
N LEU A 289 18.34 -14.13 -4.87
CA LEU A 289 19.48 -13.90 -5.74
C LEU A 289 20.22 -12.61 -5.33
N PRO A 290 21.56 -12.57 -5.40
CA PRO A 290 22.30 -11.33 -5.27
C PRO A 290 22.12 -10.49 -6.54
N VAL A 291 22.12 -9.17 -6.39
CA VAL A 291 21.88 -8.25 -7.51
C VAL A 291 22.90 -8.44 -8.64
N ASP A 292 24.15 -8.71 -8.29
CA ASP A 292 25.24 -8.94 -9.23
C ASP A 292 25.02 -10.18 -10.10
N ALA A 293 24.46 -11.26 -9.56
CA ALA A 293 24.16 -12.45 -10.33
C ALA A 293 23.04 -12.21 -11.36
N ILE A 294 22.12 -11.29 -11.06
CA ILE A 294 21.06 -10.89 -11.99
C ILE A 294 21.64 -10.03 -13.10
N LEU A 295 22.45 -9.02 -12.75
CA LEU A 295 22.98 -8.03 -13.68
C LEU A 295 24.13 -8.54 -14.56
N LYS A 296 25.07 -9.33 -14.01
CA LYS A 296 26.31 -9.73 -14.69
C LYS A 296 26.23 -11.11 -15.34
N ASP A 297 25.65 -12.09 -14.63
CA ASP A 297 25.65 -13.48 -15.08
C ASP A 297 24.45 -13.82 -15.97
N GLY A 298 23.47 -12.92 -16.09
CA GLY A 298 22.19 -13.22 -16.74
C GLY A 298 21.46 -14.41 -16.10
N ARG A 299 21.76 -14.75 -14.83
CA ARG A 299 21.08 -15.81 -14.05
C ARG A 299 19.61 -15.51 -13.75
N TRP A 300 19.10 -14.44 -14.35
CA TRP A 300 17.70 -14.20 -14.61
C TRP A 300 17.40 -14.36 -16.11
N SER A 301 17.44 -15.61 -16.62
CA SER A 301 16.80 -15.94 -17.89
C SER A 301 15.39 -16.41 -17.60
N VAL A 302 14.53 -15.47 -17.23
CA VAL A 302 13.12 -15.64 -17.53
C VAL A 302 12.95 -15.29 -19.00
N GLU A 303 13.49 -16.15 -19.87
CA GLU A 303 13.02 -16.12 -21.25
C GLU A 303 11.51 -16.35 -21.19
N PRO A 304 10.71 -15.46 -21.79
CA PRO A 304 9.28 -15.64 -21.82
C PRO A 304 9.00 -16.99 -22.49
N ALA A 305 8.33 -17.90 -21.78
CA ALA A 305 7.77 -19.07 -22.44
C ALA A 305 6.84 -18.53 -23.54
N GLN A 306 7.24 -18.69 -24.79
CA GLN A 306 6.43 -18.34 -25.98
C GLN A 306 6.20 -16.83 -26.22
N GLY A 307 7.25 -16.01 -26.16
CA GLY A 307 7.32 -14.75 -26.92
C GLY A 307 6.48 -13.55 -26.42
N ALA A 308 5.77 -13.67 -25.30
CA ALA A 308 5.09 -12.54 -24.64
C ALA A 308 5.79 -12.16 -23.33
N ALA A 309 6.06 -10.87 -23.13
CA ALA A 309 6.67 -10.37 -21.89
C ALA A 309 5.81 -10.71 -20.67
N ARG A 310 6.43 -11.26 -19.62
CA ARG A 310 5.70 -11.68 -18.41
C ARG A 310 5.30 -10.47 -17.57
N ARG A 311 4.15 -10.59 -16.90
CA ARG A 311 3.63 -9.57 -15.98
C ARG A 311 4.37 -9.65 -14.65
N VAL A 312 4.89 -8.53 -14.18
CA VAL A 312 5.62 -8.45 -12.91
C VAL A 312 5.03 -7.40 -11.98
N HIS A 313 4.97 -7.74 -10.70
CA HIS A 313 4.91 -6.78 -9.61
C HIS A 313 6.34 -6.51 -9.13
N VAL A 314 6.72 -5.25 -8.95
CA VAL A 314 8.04 -4.87 -8.45
C VAL A 314 7.90 -4.08 -7.15
N GLY A 315 8.37 -4.68 -6.07
CA GLY A 315 8.42 -4.06 -4.74
C GLY A 315 9.82 -3.62 -4.37
N ILE A 316 9.95 -2.40 -3.86
CA ILE A 316 11.22 -1.81 -3.42
C ILE A 316 11.12 -1.51 -1.92
N ASP A 317 11.79 -2.34 -1.12
CA ASP A 317 11.96 -2.12 0.31
C ASP A 317 13.28 -1.39 0.56
N MET A 318 13.15 -0.12 0.96
CA MET A 318 14.30 0.75 1.18
C MET A 318 15.20 0.33 2.34
N ALA A 319 14.80 -0.64 3.18
CA ALA A 319 15.67 -1.23 4.20
C ALA A 319 16.89 -1.98 3.62
N VAL A 320 16.89 -2.26 2.31
CA VAL A 320 18.01 -2.89 1.59
C VAL A 320 19.06 -1.89 1.09
N MET A 321 18.77 -0.59 1.13
CA MET A 321 19.65 0.42 0.55
C MET A 321 20.77 0.82 1.50
N ALA A 322 21.98 0.92 0.96
CA ALA A 322 23.12 1.49 1.66
C ALA A 322 22.92 2.99 1.89
N ASN A 323 23.37 3.48 3.04
CA ASN A 323 23.41 4.90 3.40
C ASN A 323 24.81 5.31 3.87
N ALA A 324 25.00 6.62 4.08
CA ALA A 324 26.31 7.20 4.39
C ALA A 324 26.94 6.73 5.72
N LEU A 325 26.16 6.10 6.61
CA LEU A 325 26.66 5.54 7.87
C LEU A 325 27.00 4.06 7.76
N ASP A 326 26.65 3.40 6.66
CA ASP A 326 26.92 1.99 6.47
C ASP A 326 28.38 1.77 6.07
N GLY A 327 28.97 0.70 6.60
CA GLY A 327 30.30 0.25 6.19
C GLY A 327 30.29 -0.34 4.78
N THR A 328 31.46 -0.37 4.15
CA THR A 328 31.67 -0.92 2.80
C THR A 328 31.28 -2.40 2.68
N ASP A 329 31.27 -3.15 3.79
CA ASP A 329 30.95 -4.58 3.83
C ASP A 329 29.52 -4.86 4.37
N SER A 330 28.63 -3.87 4.32
CA SER A 330 27.27 -3.97 4.87
C SER A 330 26.36 -5.00 4.16
N GLY A 331 26.72 -5.40 2.93
CA GLY A 331 25.89 -6.25 2.07
C GLY A 331 24.59 -5.58 1.63
N LEU A 332 24.50 -4.25 1.76
CA LEU A 332 23.40 -3.42 1.28
C LEU A 332 23.59 -3.06 -0.19
N LEU A 333 22.51 -2.67 -0.85
CA LEU A 333 22.51 -2.33 -2.27
C LEU A 333 22.76 -0.84 -2.47
N ASP A 334 23.56 -0.53 -3.50
CA ASP A 334 23.73 0.84 -3.95
C ASP A 334 22.58 1.23 -4.89
N TYR A 335 22.32 2.54 -4.96
CA TYR A 335 21.31 3.12 -5.85
C TYR A 335 21.47 2.68 -7.30
N ARG A 336 22.71 2.59 -7.80
CA ARG A 336 23.00 2.24 -9.20
C ARG A 336 22.55 0.81 -9.52
N ASP A 337 22.79 -0.14 -8.61
CA ASP A 337 22.44 -1.54 -8.84
C ASP A 337 20.93 -1.71 -8.94
N VAL A 338 20.17 -1.07 -8.04
CA VAL A 338 18.71 -1.13 -8.07
C VAL A 338 18.14 -0.39 -9.28
N ARG A 339 18.70 0.78 -9.64
CA ARG A 339 18.30 1.53 -10.84
C ARG A 339 18.50 0.69 -12.11
N ASP A 340 19.67 0.06 -12.25
CA ASP A 340 20.02 -0.73 -13.43
C ASP A 340 19.17 -2.01 -13.51
N LEU A 341 18.88 -2.62 -12.35
CA LEU A 341 17.91 -3.72 -12.23
C LEU A 341 16.52 -3.31 -12.71
N LEU A 342 15.99 -2.16 -12.24
CA LEU A 342 14.68 -1.66 -12.65
C LEU A 342 14.62 -1.39 -14.17
N CYS A 343 15.69 -0.81 -14.73
CA CYS A 343 15.79 -0.60 -16.18
C CYS A 343 15.80 -1.92 -16.96
N MET A 344 16.50 -2.94 -16.46
CA MET A 344 16.51 -4.28 -17.05
C MET A 344 15.11 -4.92 -16.99
N ILE A 345 14.43 -4.82 -15.85
CA ILE A 345 13.07 -5.36 -15.68
C ILE A 345 12.10 -4.71 -16.67
N GLY A 346 12.10 -3.37 -16.81
CA GLY A 346 11.23 -2.68 -17.76
C GLY A 346 11.45 -3.03 -19.24
N ARG A 347 12.67 -3.49 -19.59
CA ARG A 347 13.01 -3.97 -20.95
C ARG A 347 12.52 -5.37 -21.26
N THR A 348 12.38 -6.20 -20.23
CA THR A 348 12.22 -7.65 -20.37
C THR A 348 10.85 -8.12 -19.89
N HIS A 349 10.15 -7.33 -19.08
CA HIS A 349 8.89 -7.67 -18.44
C HIS A 349 7.90 -6.51 -18.57
N THR A 350 6.62 -6.83 -18.42
CA THR A 350 5.55 -5.83 -18.28
C THR A 350 5.31 -5.56 -16.81
N ILE A 351 5.74 -4.40 -16.31
CA ILE A 351 5.49 -3.98 -14.93
C ILE A 351 4.02 -3.58 -14.79
N VAL A 352 3.25 -4.34 -14.01
CA VAL A 352 1.81 -4.12 -13.84
C VAL A 352 1.44 -3.51 -12.50
N SER A 353 2.37 -3.46 -11.55
CA SER A 353 2.18 -2.80 -10.26
C SER A 353 3.52 -2.56 -9.56
N LEU A 354 3.56 -1.55 -8.70
CA LEU A 354 4.75 -1.14 -7.95
C LEU A 354 4.43 -0.92 -6.47
N ASP A 355 5.38 -1.20 -5.58
CA ASP A 355 5.37 -0.67 -4.21
C ASP A 355 6.73 -0.11 -3.79
N LEU A 356 6.69 0.92 -2.95
CA LEU A 356 7.85 1.52 -2.29
C LEU A 356 7.61 1.57 -0.79
N CYS A 357 8.31 0.73 -0.03
CA CYS A 357 8.11 0.53 1.41
C CYS A 357 9.43 0.64 2.20
N GLY A 358 9.37 0.41 3.51
CA GLY A 358 10.55 0.35 4.39
C GLY A 358 11.17 1.70 4.77
N LEU A 359 10.57 2.81 4.35
CA LEU A 359 11.03 4.15 4.69
C LEU A 359 10.52 4.61 6.06
N ASN A 360 11.44 4.96 6.94
CA ASN A 360 11.15 5.53 8.25
C ASN A 360 11.83 6.90 8.38
N PRO A 361 11.07 8.01 8.51
CA PRO A 361 11.62 9.35 8.63
C PRO A 361 12.43 9.62 9.90
N TRP A 362 12.43 8.68 10.84
CA TRP A 362 13.26 8.76 12.04
C TRP A 362 14.60 8.03 11.90
N HIS A 363 14.83 7.29 10.80
CA HIS A 363 16.15 6.70 10.57
C HIS A 363 17.19 7.77 10.24
N PRO A 364 18.46 7.54 10.61
CA PRO A 364 19.56 8.38 10.16
C PRO A 364 19.58 8.52 8.64
N CYS A 365 20.14 9.62 8.14
CA CYS A 365 20.26 9.88 6.71
C CYS A 365 18.93 9.94 5.94
N TRP A 366 17.80 10.19 6.62
CA TRP A 366 16.48 10.33 6.01
C TRP A 366 16.48 11.20 4.73
N ASN A 367 17.11 12.36 4.75
CA ASN A 367 17.12 13.28 3.61
C ASN A 367 17.75 12.64 2.36
N THR A 368 18.82 11.87 2.52
CA THR A 368 19.46 11.16 1.41
C THR A 368 18.63 9.94 0.99
N LEU A 369 18.17 9.14 1.95
CA LEU A 369 17.38 7.93 1.68
C LEU A 369 16.05 8.23 0.98
N SER A 370 15.36 9.29 1.40
CA SER A 370 14.11 9.73 0.78
C SER A 370 14.33 10.20 -0.66
N MET A 371 15.40 10.94 -0.94
CA MET A 371 15.75 11.30 -2.33
C MET A 371 16.10 10.06 -3.15
N THR A 372 16.91 9.14 -2.63
CA THR A 372 17.20 7.86 -3.30
C THR A 372 15.91 7.12 -3.64
N ALA A 373 14.97 7.04 -2.70
CA ALA A 373 13.68 6.38 -2.92
C ALA A 373 12.86 7.04 -4.03
N LEU A 374 12.81 8.37 -4.07
CA LEU A 374 12.10 9.10 -5.12
C LEU A 374 12.72 8.90 -6.50
N HIS A 375 14.06 8.89 -6.59
CA HIS A 375 14.76 8.59 -7.83
C HIS A 375 14.54 7.15 -8.30
N LEU A 376 14.53 6.18 -7.38
CA LEU A 376 14.18 4.79 -7.69
C LEU A 376 12.71 4.64 -8.11
N LEU A 377 11.78 5.33 -7.44
CA LEU A 377 10.37 5.33 -7.82
C LEU A 377 10.15 5.92 -9.21
N MET A 378 10.79 7.05 -9.54
CA MET A 378 10.74 7.60 -10.91
C MET A 378 11.34 6.64 -11.94
N THR A 379 12.43 5.95 -11.59
CA THR A 379 13.04 4.93 -12.45
C THR A 379 12.08 3.77 -12.69
N ALA A 380 11.43 3.27 -11.63
CA ALA A 380 10.46 2.18 -11.70
C ALA A 380 9.20 2.56 -12.50
N LEU A 381 8.65 3.75 -12.25
CA LEU A 381 7.55 4.31 -13.04
C LEU A 381 7.93 4.41 -14.50
N SER A 382 9.15 4.87 -14.77
CA SER A 382 9.64 5.02 -16.12
C SER A 382 9.83 3.68 -16.81
N ALA A 383 10.42 2.70 -16.11
CA ALA A 383 10.51 1.32 -16.59
C ALA A 383 9.13 0.71 -16.90
N ALA A 384 8.06 1.15 -16.24
CA ALA A 384 6.70 0.66 -16.46
C ALA A 384 5.94 1.36 -17.59
N LYS A 385 6.16 2.66 -17.82
CA LYS A 385 5.33 3.48 -18.74
C LYS A 385 6.08 4.05 -19.93
N ASP A 386 7.40 4.22 -19.84
CA ASP A 386 8.28 4.61 -20.94
C ASP A 386 9.59 3.79 -20.93
N PRO A 387 9.50 2.44 -20.99
CA PRO A 387 10.66 1.57 -21.04
C PRO A 387 11.51 1.86 -22.28
N MET A 388 12.84 1.86 -22.09
CA MET A 388 13.83 2.03 -23.17
C MET A 388 14.15 0.72 -23.86
#